data_AF-A0A3D2IG26-F1
#
_entry.id   AF-A0A3D2IG26-F1
#
_cell.length_a   1.000
_cell.length_b   1.000
_cell.length_c   1.000
_cell.angle_alpha   90.00
_cell.angle_beta   90.00
_cell.angle_gamma   90.00
#
_symmetry.space_group_name_H-M   'P 1'
#
loop_
_entity.id
_entity.type
_entity.pdbx_description
1 polymer ?
#
loop_
_entity_poly.entity_id
_entity_poly.type
_entity_poly.pdbx_seq_one_letter_code
_entity_poly.pdbx_strand_id
1 'polypeptide(L)'
;MSQHEIYLANILSAIEYEFPDFKIVDKRESKLMRLLSKLLFFNKNFMSRYITVIGNTVYVPTKDWVKEDAYRALSVFCHEWVHMKDNKSLKLLFKLLYLSPQIFSLLAVLGFWNPLWFLFLICLLPVPSPTRSELEMRGYAVTMAVNWWLLEQKPNYQWYLKQFTSSAYYWMDPFKKDVLEDLKKEFERIQKQELRDHEKQIFEILIGEP
;
A
#
# COMPACT_ATOMS: atom_id res chain seq x y z
N MET A 1 21.05 1.62 19.34
CA MET A 1 20.09 1.55 18.24
C MET A 1 20.79 0.93 17.05
N SER A 2 20.16 -0.05 16.40
CA SER A 2 20.62 -0.59 15.12
C SER A 2 20.51 0.46 14.02
N GLN A 3 21.25 0.28 12.92
CA GLN A 3 21.22 1.19 11.78
C GLN A 3 19.81 1.30 11.18
N HIS A 4 19.05 0.19 11.12
CA HIS A 4 17.66 0.20 10.64
C HIS A 4 16.71 0.96 11.57
N GLU A 5 16.94 0.98 12.88
CA GLU A 5 16.16 1.81 13.81
C GLU A 5 16.39 3.31 13.56
N ILE A 6 17.62 3.70 13.20
CA ILE A 6 17.94 5.09 12.85
C ILE A 6 17.22 5.47 11.54
N TYR A 7 17.32 4.62 10.51
CA TYR A 7 16.61 4.86 9.24
C TYR A 7 15.11 4.94 9.41
N LEU A 8 14.52 4.04 10.20
CA LEU A 8 13.12 4.07 10.54
C LEU A 8 12.74 5.39 11.23
N ALA A 9 13.52 5.83 12.23
CA ALA A 9 13.27 7.09 12.93
C ALA A 9 13.34 8.30 11.99
N ASN A 10 14.29 8.33 11.07
CA ASN A 10 14.43 9.41 10.08
C ASN A 10 13.22 9.46 9.13
N ILE A 11 12.78 8.30 8.62
CA ILE A 11 11.61 8.21 7.74
C ILE A 11 10.33 8.62 8.49
N LEU A 12 10.12 8.11 9.71
CA LEU A 12 8.95 8.50 10.51
C LEU A 12 8.94 10.01 10.79
N SER A 13 10.09 10.60 11.12
CA SER A 13 10.21 12.05 11.34
C SER A 13 9.89 12.84 10.07
N ALA A 14 10.33 12.38 8.89
CA ALA A 14 10.02 13.01 7.62
C ALA A 14 8.53 12.90 7.25
N ILE A 15 7.91 11.75 7.53
CA ILE A 15 6.47 11.55 7.34
C ILE A 15 5.68 12.49 8.26
N GLU A 16 6.03 12.56 9.55
CA GLU A 16 5.38 13.45 10.52
C GLU A 16 5.52 14.93 10.14
N TYR A 17 6.67 15.33 9.60
CA TYR A 17 6.89 16.68 9.11
C TYR A 17 6.00 17.01 7.91
N GLU A 18 5.86 16.10 6.95
CA GLU A 18 5.05 16.32 5.74
C GLU A 18 3.55 16.16 5.98
N PHE A 19 3.18 15.32 6.95
CA PHE A 19 1.82 14.96 7.32
C PHE A 19 1.63 15.10 8.84
N PRO A 20 1.35 16.33 9.34
CA PRO A 20 1.24 16.59 10.78
C PRO A 20 0.12 15.83 11.51
N ASP A 21 -0.86 15.31 10.76
CA ASP A 21 -1.95 14.46 11.27
C ASP A 21 -1.64 12.96 11.17
N PHE A 22 -0.39 12.59 10.82
CA PHE A 22 0.08 11.21 10.76
C PHE A 22 -0.01 10.53 12.13
N LYS A 23 -0.54 9.31 12.15
CA LYS A 23 -0.73 8.52 13.37
C LYS A 23 -0.52 7.04 13.12
N ILE A 24 0.15 6.38 14.07
CA ILE A 24 0.25 4.92 14.13
C ILE A 24 -0.70 4.40 15.20
N VAL A 25 -1.66 3.58 14.81
CA VAL A 25 -2.73 3.07 15.68
C VAL A 25 -2.69 1.54 15.73
N ASP A 26 -2.83 0.99 16.94
CA ASP A 26 -2.98 -0.45 17.10
C ASP A 26 -4.39 -0.87 16.66
N LYS A 27 -4.47 -1.85 15.75
CA LYS A 27 -5.75 -2.37 15.25
C LYS A 27 -6.65 -2.89 16.38
N ARG A 28 -6.07 -3.45 17.45
CA ARG A 28 -6.80 -4.01 18.59
C ARG A 28 -7.53 -2.93 19.39
N GLU A 29 -7.00 -1.71 19.40
CA GLU A 29 -7.56 -0.56 20.11
C GLU A 29 -8.60 0.19 19.25
N SER A 30 -8.58 0.01 17.92
CA SER A 30 -9.47 0.71 17.00
C SER A 30 -10.85 0.05 16.86
N LYS A 31 -11.90 0.77 17.27
CA LYS A 31 -13.31 0.35 17.03
C LYS A 31 -13.61 0.16 15.54
N LEU A 32 -13.05 1.02 14.69
CA LEU A 32 -13.22 0.94 13.24
C LEU A 32 -12.61 -0.36 12.69
N MET A 33 -11.37 -0.69 13.08
CA MET A 33 -10.70 -1.90 12.60
C MET A 33 -11.40 -3.17 13.08
N ARG A 34 -11.92 -3.15 14.31
CA ARG A 34 -12.77 -4.24 14.84
C ARG A 34 -14.12 -4.39 14.13
N LEU A 35 -14.65 -3.31 13.55
CA LEU A 35 -15.85 -3.38 12.71
C LEU A 35 -15.50 -3.93 11.32
N LEU A 36 -14.43 -3.40 10.71
CA LEU A 36 -13.94 -3.87 9.41
C LEU A 36 -13.56 -5.34 9.43
N SER A 37 -12.98 -5.86 10.52
CA SER A 37 -12.65 -7.28 10.65
C SER A 37 -13.89 -8.19 10.61
N LYS A 38 -15.05 -7.70 11.07
CA LYS A 38 -16.32 -8.43 10.95
C LYS A 38 -16.85 -8.41 9.52
N LEU A 39 -16.72 -7.28 8.82
CA LEU A 39 -17.10 -7.17 7.40
C LEU A 39 -16.20 -8.02 6.51
N LEU A 40 -14.90 -8.05 6.83
CA LEU A 40 -13.87 -8.85 6.16
C LEU A 40 -13.71 -10.22 6.81
N PHE A 41 -14.79 -10.87 7.25
CA PHE A 41 -14.76 -12.15 7.96
C PHE A 41 -14.05 -13.28 7.19
N PHE A 42 -13.99 -13.17 5.85
CA PHE A 42 -13.27 -14.08 4.98
C PHE A 42 -11.74 -13.90 5.04
N ASN A 43 -11.24 -12.75 5.49
CA ASN A 43 -9.82 -12.49 5.70
C ASN A 43 -9.46 -12.56 7.20
N LYS A 44 -9.32 -13.79 7.71
CA LYS A 44 -9.00 -14.07 9.12
C LYS A 44 -7.68 -13.44 9.61
N ASN A 45 -6.78 -13.09 8.68
CA ASN A 45 -5.48 -12.50 8.99
C ASN A 45 -5.50 -10.96 9.02
N PHE A 46 -6.63 -10.32 8.70
CA PHE A 46 -6.76 -8.85 8.59
C PHE A 46 -6.24 -8.10 9.83
N MET A 47 -6.54 -8.60 11.03
CA MET A 47 -6.15 -7.96 12.30
C MET A 47 -4.70 -8.26 12.72
N SER A 48 -4.10 -9.34 12.20
CA SER A 48 -2.85 -9.89 12.73
C SER A 48 -1.65 -9.76 11.79
N ARG A 49 -1.86 -9.65 10.46
CA ARG A 49 -0.78 -9.65 9.47
C ARG A 49 -0.76 -8.47 8.52
N TYR A 50 -1.92 -7.84 8.30
CA TYR A 50 -2.04 -6.74 7.35
C TYR A 50 -1.82 -5.41 8.05
N ILE A 51 -1.18 -4.49 7.34
CA ILE A 51 -1.13 -3.08 7.69
C ILE A 51 -2.20 -2.39 6.85
N THR A 52 -2.90 -1.44 7.43
CA THR A 52 -4.03 -0.77 6.76
C THR A 52 -3.85 0.72 6.92
N VAL A 53 -3.91 1.45 5.81
CA VAL A 53 -3.77 2.91 5.82
C VAL A 53 -5.09 3.54 5.42
N ILE A 54 -5.56 4.50 6.23
CA ILE A 54 -6.73 5.31 5.92
C ILE A 54 -6.34 6.77 6.10
N GLY A 55 -6.25 7.49 4.98
CA GLY A 55 -5.70 8.84 4.98
C GLY A 55 -4.24 8.81 5.44
N ASN A 56 -3.95 9.50 6.54
CA ASN A 56 -2.60 9.58 7.13
C ASN A 56 -2.46 8.71 8.38
N THR A 57 -3.45 7.85 8.67
CA THR A 57 -3.41 6.94 9.82
C THR A 57 -3.04 5.53 9.37
N VAL A 58 -1.93 5.02 9.91
CA VAL A 58 -1.43 3.66 9.68
C VAL A 58 -1.87 2.76 10.84
N TYR A 59 -2.68 1.75 10.52
CA TYR A 59 -3.17 0.76 11.48
C TYR A 59 -2.30 -0.49 11.42
N VAL A 60 -1.60 -0.77 12.51
CA VAL A 60 -0.68 -1.91 12.65
C VAL A 60 -1.28 -3.00 13.55
N PRO A 61 -0.94 -4.30 13.35
CA PRO A 61 -1.43 -5.38 14.20
C PRO A 61 -1.10 -5.21 15.69
N THR A 62 0.12 -4.76 15.98
CA THR A 62 0.58 -4.35 17.31
C THR A 62 1.59 -3.22 17.14
N LYS A 63 1.62 -2.26 18.07
CA LYS A 63 2.65 -1.20 18.07
C LYS A 63 4.05 -1.76 18.33
N ASP A 64 4.15 -2.86 19.06
CA ASP A 64 5.44 -3.47 19.39
C ASP A 64 6.18 -4.00 18.15
N TRP A 65 5.43 -4.40 17.12
CA TRP A 65 5.99 -4.89 15.85
C TRP A 65 6.93 -3.87 15.18
N VAL A 66 6.66 -2.57 15.34
CA VAL A 66 7.50 -1.50 14.79
C VAL A 66 8.91 -1.54 15.39
N LYS A 67 9.04 -1.99 16.65
CA LYS A 67 10.32 -2.12 17.36
C LYS A 67 10.94 -3.50 17.17
N GLU A 68 10.12 -4.55 17.09
CA GLU A 68 10.59 -5.93 16.94
C GLU A 68 11.25 -6.18 15.58
N ASP A 69 10.80 -5.51 14.51
CA ASP A 69 11.32 -5.66 13.16
C ASP A 69 11.43 -4.30 12.46
N ALA A 70 12.41 -3.50 12.90
CA ALA A 70 12.62 -2.13 12.43
C ALA A 70 12.82 -2.03 10.92
N TYR A 71 13.48 -3.02 10.31
CA TYR A 71 13.68 -3.05 8.86
C TYR A 71 12.37 -3.24 8.10
N ARG A 72 11.56 -4.22 8.49
CA ARG A 72 10.27 -4.45 7.83
C ARG A 72 9.32 -3.29 8.08
N ALA A 73 9.35 -2.70 9.28
CA ALA A 73 8.61 -1.49 9.58
C ALA A 73 9.03 -0.34 8.64
N LEU A 74 10.33 -0.10 8.49
CA LEU A 74 10.88 0.90 7.58
C LEU A 74 10.37 0.70 6.14
N SER A 75 10.51 -0.52 5.61
CA SER A 75 10.07 -0.85 4.26
C SER A 75 8.57 -0.58 4.07
N VAL A 76 7.74 -0.96 5.04
CA VAL A 76 6.29 -0.67 4.99
C VAL A 76 6.00 0.82 5.08
N PHE A 77 6.62 1.56 6.01
CA PHE A 77 6.35 3.00 6.11
C PHE A 77 6.75 3.76 4.84
N CYS A 78 7.84 3.37 4.18
CA CYS A 78 8.20 3.93 2.87
C CYS A 78 7.12 3.62 1.81
N HIS A 79 6.60 2.39 1.75
CA HIS A 79 5.48 2.02 0.86
C HIS A 79 4.24 2.87 1.13
N GLU A 80 3.82 2.95 2.39
CA GLU A 80 2.63 3.70 2.78
C GLU A 80 2.78 5.21 2.59
N TRP A 81 4.00 5.74 2.72
CA TRP A 81 4.27 7.16 2.48
C TRP A 81 3.97 7.55 1.02
N VAL A 82 4.23 6.66 0.05
CA VAL A 82 3.83 6.88 -1.35
C VAL A 82 2.32 7.03 -1.46
N HIS A 83 1.55 6.14 -0.83
CA HIS A 83 0.08 6.21 -0.82
C HIS A 83 -0.45 7.47 -0.13
N MET A 84 0.21 7.94 0.93
CA MET A 84 -0.12 9.21 1.58
C MET A 84 0.12 10.40 0.65
N LYS A 85 1.23 10.41 -0.10
CA LYS A 85 1.52 11.44 -1.14
C LYS A 85 0.49 11.40 -2.27
N ASP A 86 0.12 10.21 -2.74
CA ASP A 86 -0.91 10.04 -3.77
C ASP A 86 -2.28 10.53 -3.27
N ASN A 87 -2.63 10.22 -2.03
CA ASN A 87 -3.83 10.75 -1.39
C ASN A 87 -3.78 12.29 -1.21
N LYS A 88 -2.62 12.87 -0.92
CA LYS A 88 -2.44 14.34 -0.84
C LYS A 88 -2.63 15.03 -2.19
N SER A 89 -2.10 14.41 -3.25
CA SER A 89 -2.16 14.93 -4.62
C SER A 89 -3.57 14.81 -5.23
N LEU A 90 -4.14 13.60 -5.21
CA LEU A 90 -5.40 13.28 -5.89
C LEU A 90 -6.63 13.42 -4.98
N LYS A 91 -6.47 13.49 -3.66
CA LYS A 91 -7.54 13.71 -2.66
C LYS A 91 -8.70 12.72 -2.82
N LEU A 92 -9.90 13.22 -3.13
CA LEU A 92 -11.09 12.38 -3.33
C LEU A 92 -10.91 11.42 -4.51
N LEU A 93 -10.21 11.87 -5.56
CA LEU A 93 -9.94 11.04 -6.74
C LEU A 93 -9.07 9.82 -6.36
N PHE A 94 -8.10 9.98 -5.46
CA PHE A 94 -7.34 8.83 -4.94
C PHE A 94 -8.27 7.76 -4.38
N LYS A 95 -9.19 8.14 -3.48
CA LYS A 95 -10.10 7.19 -2.83
C LYS A 95 -11.01 6.49 -3.85
N LEU A 96 -11.49 7.23 -4.85
CA LEU A 96 -12.32 6.67 -5.91
C LEU A 96 -11.54 5.70 -6.79
N LEU A 97 -10.35 6.10 -7.27
CA LEU A 97 -9.49 5.25 -8.10
C LEU A 97 -9.02 4.02 -7.33
N TYR A 98 -8.54 4.21 -6.11
CA TYR A 98 -8.04 3.15 -5.26
C TYR A 98 -9.16 2.17 -4.87
N LEU A 99 -10.40 2.61 -4.64
CA LEU A 99 -11.53 1.70 -4.34
C LEU A 99 -12.28 1.21 -5.58
N SER A 100 -11.93 1.66 -6.77
CA SER A 100 -12.53 1.17 -8.01
C SER A 100 -12.08 -0.27 -8.32
N PRO A 101 -12.94 -1.08 -8.96
CA PRO A 101 -14.34 -0.81 -9.28
C PRO A 101 -15.32 -1.02 -8.11
N GLN A 102 -14.90 -1.60 -6.98
CA GLN A 102 -15.81 -2.07 -5.92
C GLN A 102 -16.64 -0.94 -5.30
N ILE A 103 -16.12 0.29 -5.27
CA ILE A 103 -16.87 1.45 -4.77
C ILE A 103 -18.19 1.67 -5.51
N PHE A 104 -18.26 1.32 -6.79
CA PHE A 104 -19.48 1.48 -7.59
C PHE A 104 -20.60 0.52 -7.19
N SER A 105 -20.29 -0.57 -6.48
CA SER A 105 -21.30 -1.49 -5.96
C SER A 105 -22.28 -0.82 -4.98
N LEU A 106 -21.88 0.28 -4.33
CA LEU A 106 -22.75 1.06 -3.45
C LEU A 106 -23.95 1.67 -4.21
N LEU A 107 -23.80 1.91 -5.51
CA LEU A 107 -24.88 2.42 -6.36
C LEU A 107 -26.03 1.41 -6.51
N ALA A 108 -25.78 0.12 -6.26
CA ALA A 108 -26.84 -0.90 -6.27
C ALA A 108 -27.91 -0.67 -5.20
N VAL A 109 -27.63 0.09 -4.14
CA VAL A 109 -28.62 0.47 -3.12
C VAL A 109 -29.76 1.31 -3.73
N LEU A 110 -29.48 2.04 -4.81
CA LEU A 110 -30.50 2.81 -5.55
C LEU A 110 -31.39 1.91 -6.44
N GLY A 111 -31.15 0.60 -6.47
CA GLY A 111 -31.91 -0.37 -7.25
C GLY A 111 -33.37 -0.52 -6.85
N PHE A 112 -33.76 -0.02 -5.68
CA PHE A 112 -35.17 0.12 -5.32
C PHE A 112 -35.96 0.99 -6.32
N TRP A 113 -35.34 2.03 -6.92
CA TRP A 113 -36.00 2.91 -7.88
C TRP A 113 -35.89 2.43 -9.33
N ASN A 114 -34.85 1.67 -9.67
CA ASN A 114 -34.69 1.10 -11.01
C ASN A 114 -33.86 -0.20 -10.92
N PRO A 115 -34.41 -1.35 -11.34
CA PRO A 115 -33.69 -2.63 -11.30
C PRO A 115 -32.34 -2.64 -12.04
N LEU A 116 -32.11 -1.73 -12.99
CA LEU A 116 -30.82 -1.61 -13.68
C LEU A 116 -29.66 -1.27 -12.74
N TRP A 117 -29.91 -0.63 -11.59
CA TRP A 117 -28.84 -0.37 -10.63
C TRP A 117 -28.28 -1.64 -10.01
N PHE A 118 -29.00 -2.77 -10.03
CA PHE A 118 -28.45 -4.06 -9.56
C PHE A 118 -27.29 -4.55 -10.43
N LEU A 119 -27.12 -4.02 -11.66
CA LEU A 119 -25.93 -4.31 -12.48
C LEU A 119 -24.64 -3.85 -11.81
N PHE A 120 -24.68 -2.84 -10.93
CA PHE A 120 -23.49 -2.41 -10.18
C PHE A 120 -22.99 -3.46 -9.17
N LEU A 121 -23.78 -4.48 -8.84
CA LEU A 121 -23.30 -5.63 -8.07
C LEU A 121 -22.22 -6.43 -8.82
N ILE A 122 -22.13 -6.32 -10.14
CA ILE A 122 -21.06 -6.93 -10.95
C ILE A 122 -19.69 -6.37 -10.52
N CYS A 123 -19.62 -5.14 -10.00
CA CYS A 123 -18.38 -4.58 -9.45
C CYS A 123 -17.88 -5.32 -8.18
N LEU A 124 -18.70 -6.18 -7.58
CA LEU A 124 -18.33 -7.14 -6.52
C LEU A 124 -17.85 -8.50 -7.06
N LEU A 125 -17.68 -8.65 -8.37
CA LEU A 125 -16.89 -9.74 -8.94
C LEU A 125 -15.40 -9.37 -8.88
N PRO A 126 -14.47 -10.36 -8.94
CA PRO A 126 -13.02 -10.13 -8.99
C PRO A 126 -12.60 -9.54 -10.36
N VAL A 127 -13.12 -8.36 -10.67
CA VAL A 127 -12.82 -7.59 -11.86
C VAL A 127 -11.48 -6.87 -11.67
N PRO A 128 -10.59 -6.86 -12.68
CA PRO A 128 -9.34 -6.13 -12.61
C PRO A 128 -9.55 -4.66 -12.21
N SER A 129 -8.61 -4.12 -11.43
CA SER A 129 -8.54 -2.72 -11.03
C SER A 129 -7.19 -2.14 -11.49
N PRO A 130 -7.10 -1.68 -12.75
CA PRO A 130 -5.84 -1.16 -13.30
C PRO A 130 -5.29 0.03 -12.52
N THR A 131 -6.15 0.93 -12.08
CA THR A 131 -5.79 2.13 -11.33
C THR A 131 -5.25 1.81 -9.93
N ARG A 132 -5.85 0.85 -9.23
CA ARG A 132 -5.29 0.34 -7.96
C ARG A 132 -3.96 -0.37 -8.20
N SER A 133 -3.87 -1.17 -9.27
CA SER A 133 -2.63 -1.87 -9.65
C SER A 133 -1.48 -0.89 -9.86
N GLU A 134 -1.71 0.21 -10.59
CA GLU A 134 -0.70 1.25 -10.82
C GLU A 134 -0.24 1.93 -9.52
N LEU A 135 -1.18 2.29 -8.64
CA LEU A 135 -0.87 2.91 -7.35
C LEU A 135 -0.06 1.96 -6.44
N GLU A 136 -0.46 0.69 -6.36
CA GLU A 136 0.29 -0.33 -5.60
C GLU A 136 1.66 -0.62 -6.22
N MET A 137 1.80 -0.58 -7.55
CA MET A 137 3.09 -0.72 -8.23
C MET A 137 4.08 0.36 -7.78
N ARG A 138 3.62 1.60 -7.61
CA ARG A 138 4.46 2.70 -7.11
C ARG A 138 4.94 2.46 -5.68
N GLY A 139 4.07 1.98 -4.79
CA GLY A 139 4.46 1.59 -3.43
C GLY A 139 5.45 0.42 -3.41
N TYR A 140 5.19 -0.64 -4.19
CA TYR A 140 6.06 -1.80 -4.25
C TYR A 140 7.40 -1.49 -4.92
N ALA A 141 7.45 -0.56 -5.88
CA ALA A 141 8.72 -0.08 -6.46
C ALA A 141 9.61 0.51 -5.36
N VAL A 142 9.07 1.34 -4.46
CA VAL A 142 9.80 1.84 -3.29
C VAL A 142 10.22 0.69 -2.36
N THR A 143 9.37 -0.30 -2.13
CA THR A 143 9.74 -1.48 -1.32
C THR A 143 10.92 -2.23 -1.93
N MET A 144 10.92 -2.45 -3.25
CA MET A 144 12.05 -3.05 -3.97
C MET A 144 13.31 -2.17 -3.88
N ALA A 145 13.14 -0.85 -4.00
CA ALA A 145 14.23 0.11 -3.92
C ALA A 145 14.91 0.12 -2.55
N VAL A 146 14.13 0.18 -1.46
CA VAL A 146 14.66 0.14 -0.09
C VAL A 146 15.41 -1.17 0.16
N ASN A 147 14.87 -2.31 -0.29
CA ASN A 147 15.55 -3.59 -0.16
C ASN A 147 16.88 -3.63 -0.94
N TRP A 148 16.91 -3.00 -2.10
CA TRP A 148 18.12 -2.90 -2.91
C TRP A 148 19.16 -1.98 -2.28
N TRP A 149 18.77 -0.77 -1.88
CA TRP A 149 19.70 0.23 -1.34
C TRP A 149 20.30 -0.17 0.01
N LEU A 150 19.53 -0.84 0.87
CA LEU A 150 19.97 -1.15 2.22
C LEU A 150 20.56 -2.56 2.38
N LEU A 151 20.07 -3.53 1.60
CA LEU A 151 20.46 -4.94 1.74
C LEU A 151 21.09 -5.54 0.47
N GLU A 152 21.15 -4.78 -0.63
CA GLU A 152 21.54 -5.27 -1.97
C GLU A 152 20.72 -6.50 -2.40
N GLN A 153 19.50 -6.62 -1.88
CA GLN A 153 18.67 -7.79 -2.07
C GLN A 153 17.81 -7.65 -3.33
N LYS A 154 17.94 -8.62 -4.25
CA LYS A 154 17.06 -8.70 -5.42
C LYS A 154 15.60 -8.97 -5.01
N PRO A 155 14.63 -8.36 -5.70
CA PRO A 155 13.22 -8.50 -5.34
C PRO A 155 12.72 -9.94 -5.55
N ASN A 156 11.92 -10.42 -4.59
CA ASN A 156 11.20 -11.68 -4.75
C ASN A 156 9.94 -11.45 -5.60
N TYR A 157 10.09 -11.50 -6.93
CA TYR A 157 9.00 -11.27 -7.87
C TYR A 157 7.77 -12.15 -7.62
N GLN A 158 7.95 -13.39 -7.15
CA GLN A 158 6.83 -14.29 -6.86
C GLN A 158 6.00 -13.81 -5.68
N TRP A 159 6.63 -13.19 -4.69
CA TRP A 159 5.92 -12.62 -3.55
C TRP A 159 5.12 -11.38 -3.98
N TYR A 160 5.74 -10.47 -4.74
CA TYR A 160 5.06 -9.27 -5.25
C TYR A 160 3.90 -9.64 -6.18
N LEU A 161 4.12 -10.53 -7.14
CA LEU A 161 3.11 -11.02 -8.07
C LEU A 161 1.86 -11.55 -7.36
N LYS A 162 2.02 -12.23 -6.22
CA LYS A 162 0.89 -12.72 -5.41
C LYS A 162 0.09 -11.57 -4.79
N GLN A 163 0.69 -10.42 -4.50
CA GLN A 163 -0.06 -9.27 -3.98
C GLN A 163 -1.04 -8.73 -5.02
N PHE A 164 -0.65 -8.68 -6.29
CA PHE A 164 -1.51 -8.23 -7.40
C PHE A 164 -2.57 -9.25 -7.79
N THR A 165 -2.19 -10.54 -7.83
CA THR A 165 -3.00 -11.59 -8.47
C THR A 165 -3.84 -12.42 -7.50
N SER A 166 -3.79 -12.12 -6.20
CA SER A 166 -4.55 -12.85 -5.18
C SER A 166 -5.72 -12.05 -4.61
N SER A 167 -6.59 -12.76 -3.89
CA SER A 167 -7.70 -12.17 -3.15
C SER A 167 -7.27 -11.22 -2.04
N ALA A 168 -6.00 -11.22 -1.63
CA ALA A 168 -5.50 -10.33 -0.59
C ALA A 168 -5.77 -8.85 -0.90
N TYR A 169 -5.69 -8.49 -2.19
CA TYR A 169 -6.04 -7.17 -2.72
C TYR A 169 -7.09 -7.23 -3.83
N TYR A 170 -7.90 -8.29 -3.83
CA TYR A 170 -9.03 -8.43 -4.74
C TYR A 170 -8.63 -8.54 -6.23
N TRP A 171 -7.61 -9.34 -6.56
CA TRP A 171 -7.21 -9.61 -7.96
C TRP A 171 -7.07 -8.33 -8.81
N MET A 172 -6.26 -7.39 -8.32
CA MET A 172 -6.04 -6.09 -8.95
C MET A 172 -5.65 -6.21 -10.42
N ASP A 173 -4.78 -7.18 -10.70
CA ASP A 173 -4.39 -7.52 -12.06
C ASP A 173 -4.20 -9.04 -12.19
N PRO A 174 -5.07 -9.74 -12.94
CA PRO A 174 -4.96 -11.18 -13.13
C PRO A 174 -3.87 -11.56 -14.15
N PHE A 175 -3.34 -10.62 -14.95
CA PHE A 175 -2.40 -10.88 -16.03
C PHE A 175 -0.98 -10.96 -15.47
N LYS A 176 -0.63 -12.13 -14.93
CA LYS A 176 0.64 -12.37 -14.24
C LYS A 176 1.89 -12.01 -15.05
N LYS A 177 1.84 -12.13 -16.37
CA LYS A 177 2.98 -11.82 -17.26
C LYS A 177 3.25 -10.33 -17.28
N ASP A 178 2.20 -9.53 -17.43
CA ASP A 178 2.27 -8.07 -17.54
C ASP A 178 2.77 -7.48 -16.22
N VAL A 179 2.19 -7.89 -15.09
CA VAL A 179 2.64 -7.50 -13.74
C VAL A 179 4.12 -7.86 -13.51
N LEU A 180 4.55 -9.05 -13.95
CA LEU A 180 5.94 -9.48 -13.79
C LEU A 180 6.89 -8.65 -14.65
N GLU A 181 6.48 -8.29 -15.87
CA GLU A 181 7.23 -7.43 -16.76
C GLU A 181 7.38 -6.02 -16.17
N ASP A 182 6.30 -5.46 -15.65
CA ASP A 182 6.30 -4.14 -15.01
C ASP A 182 7.15 -4.11 -13.75
N LEU A 183 7.07 -5.14 -12.89
CA LEU A 183 7.94 -5.26 -11.71
C LEU A 183 9.42 -5.29 -12.09
N LYS A 184 9.78 -6.00 -13.16
CA LYS A 184 11.16 -6.05 -13.66
C LYS A 184 11.60 -4.72 -14.22
N LYS A 185 10.77 -4.07 -15.04
CA LYS A 185 11.03 -2.73 -15.58
C LYS A 185 11.26 -1.71 -14.48
N GLU A 186 10.41 -1.69 -13.47
CA GLU A 186 10.54 -0.81 -12.30
C GLU A 186 11.84 -1.09 -11.54
N PHE A 187 12.19 -2.37 -11.34
CA PHE A 187 13.44 -2.70 -10.67
C PHE A 187 14.68 -2.32 -11.50
N GLU A 188 14.68 -2.56 -12.80
CA GLU A 188 15.76 -2.14 -13.70
C GLU A 188 15.95 -0.62 -13.69
N ARG A 189 14.86 0.16 -13.66
CA ARG A 189 14.88 1.62 -13.52
C ARG A 189 15.54 2.04 -12.20
N ILE A 190 15.17 1.38 -11.09
CA ILE A 190 15.78 1.61 -9.77
C ILE A 190 17.27 1.28 -9.78
N GLN A 191 17.68 0.18 -10.41
CA GLN A 191 19.10 -0.20 -10.52
C GLN A 191 19.92 0.83 -11.30
N LYS A 192 19.33 1.46 -12.32
CA LYS A 192 19.95 2.56 -13.08
C LYS A 192 19.90 3.90 -12.35
N GLN A 193 19.35 3.95 -11.14
CA GLN A 193 19.09 5.18 -10.38
C GLN A 193 18.24 6.22 -11.12
N GLU A 194 17.36 5.79 -12.02
CA GLU A 194 16.39 6.66 -12.70
C GLU A 194 15.19 6.92 -11.77
N LEU A 195 15.44 7.56 -10.62
CA LEU A 195 14.47 7.68 -9.53
C LEU A 195 13.38 8.72 -9.80
N ARG A 196 12.15 8.42 -9.35
CA ARG A 196 11.03 9.38 -9.31
C ARG A 196 11.18 10.31 -8.11
N ASP A 197 10.50 11.46 -8.12
CA ASP A 197 10.66 12.48 -7.07
C ASP A 197 10.45 11.96 -5.64
N HIS A 198 9.44 11.11 -5.44
CA HIS A 198 9.19 10.49 -4.13
C HIS A 198 10.25 9.44 -3.74
N GLU A 199 10.84 8.74 -4.72
CA GLU A 199 11.92 7.80 -4.49
C GLU A 199 13.22 8.52 -4.17
N LYS A 200 13.52 9.64 -4.85
CA LYS A 200 14.67 10.50 -4.56
C LYS A 200 14.62 11.00 -3.12
N GLN A 201 13.47 11.51 -2.70
CA GLN A 201 13.29 11.98 -1.32
C GLN A 201 13.57 10.87 -0.29
N ILE A 202 13.08 9.64 -0.54
CA ILE A 202 13.33 8.50 0.34
C ILE A 202 14.82 8.13 0.31
N PHE A 203 15.43 8.10 -0.87
CA PHE A 203 16.85 7.81 -1.05
C PHE A 203 17.74 8.80 -0.28
N GLU A 204 17.47 10.10 -0.40
CA GLU A 204 18.19 11.17 0.29
C GLU A 204 18.16 11.01 1.81
N ILE A 205 17.02 10.59 2.36
CA ILE A 205 16.86 10.38 3.81
C ILE A 205 17.60 9.13 4.29
N LEU A 206 17.64 8.07 3.47
CA LEU A 206 18.19 6.77 3.85
C LEU A 206 19.69 6.65 3.60
N ILE A 207 20.16 7.14 2.45
CA ILE A 207 21.53 6.94 1.96
C ILE A 207 22.30 8.27 1.96
N GLY A 208 21.63 9.39 1.64
CA GLY A 208 22.25 10.70 1.44
C GLY A 208 22.11 11.18 0.00
N GLU A 209 22.88 12.19 -0.41
CA GLU A 209 22.80 12.72 -1.78
C GLU A 209 23.13 11.63 -2.84
N PRO A 210 22.37 11.58 -3.95
CA PRO A 210 22.55 10.60 -5.03
C PRO A 210 23.88 10.72 -5.79
#